data_AF-F1MEL0-F1
#
_entry.id   AF-F1MEL0-F1
#
_cell.length_a   1.000
_cell.length_b   1.000
_cell.length_c   1.000
_cell.angle_alpha   90.00
_cell.angle_beta   90.00
_cell.angle_gamma   90.00
#
_symmetry.space_group_name_H-M   'P 1'
#
loop_
_entity.id
_entity.type
_entity.pdbx_description
1 polymer ?
#
loop_
_entity_poly.entity_id
_entity_poly.type
_entity_poly.pdbx_seq_one_letter_code
_entity_poly.pdbx_strand_id
1 'polypeptide(L)'
;MILLEVNNHIIDETLMLKFENAAAGNKPEAVEVTFADFDGVLYHIFLDNISNPNGDKIKVMVSFSLKFYKELQAHGADELLKRVYGSYLGKVTVVFNTVFKDDR
;
A
#
# COMPACT_ATOMS: atom_id res chain seq x y z
N MET A 1 7.42 22.20 -11.62
CA MET A 1 6.17 21.66 -12.20
C MET A 1 5.03 22.58 -11.76
N ILE A 2 4.16 23.05 -12.66
CA ILE A 2 3.06 23.97 -12.31
C ILE A 2 1.82 23.19 -11.83
N LEU A 3 1.55 22.03 -12.43
CA LEU A 3 0.51 21.10 -11.98
C LEU A 3 1.11 20.06 -11.05
N LEU A 4 0.33 19.53 -10.11
CA LEU A 4 0.72 18.39 -9.28
C LEU A 4 0.56 17.08 -10.07
N GLU A 5 1.48 16.15 -9.83
CA GLU A 5 1.37 14.78 -10.33
C GLU A 5 0.36 14.02 -9.48
N VAL A 6 -0.39 13.13 -10.14
CA VAL A 6 -1.43 12.32 -9.48
C VAL A 6 -0.84 11.04 -8.91
N ASN A 7 0.24 10.53 -9.51
CA ASN A 7 0.87 9.28 -9.10
C ASN A 7 1.91 9.54 -8.01
N ASN A 8 2.00 8.60 -7.09
CA ASN A 8 3.03 8.62 -6.08
C ASN A 8 4.31 7.95 -6.62
N HIS A 9 5.34 8.75 -6.90
CA HIS A 9 6.62 8.25 -7.43
C HIS A 9 7.28 7.20 -6.54
N ILE A 10 7.13 7.30 -5.21
CA ILE A 10 7.73 6.33 -4.28
C ILE A 10 7.12 4.95 -4.49
N ILE A 11 5.79 4.87 -4.70
CA ILE A 11 5.11 3.61 -5.01
C ILE A 11 5.62 3.05 -6.34
N ASP A 12 5.61 3.87 -7.39
CA ASP A 12 5.97 3.44 -8.75
C ASP A 12 7.41 2.93 -8.81
N GLU A 13 8.37 3.69 -8.29
CA GLU A 13 9.79 3.31 -8.27
C GLU A 13 10.03 2.04 -7.44
N THR A 14 9.40 1.95 -6.26
CA THR A 14 9.58 0.80 -5.36
C THR A 14 9.02 -0.47 -5.99
N LEU A 15 7.82 -0.42 -6.55
CA LEU A 15 7.19 -1.60 -7.16
C LEU A 15 7.91 -2.02 -8.44
N MET A 16 8.29 -1.06 -9.29
CA MET A 16 9.01 -1.34 -10.53
C MET A 16 10.33 -2.08 -10.26
N LEU A 17 11.13 -1.60 -9.30
CA LEU A 17 12.36 -2.27 -8.90
C LEU A 17 12.11 -3.70 -8.40
N LYS A 18 11.05 -3.93 -7.62
CA LYS A 18 10.73 -5.28 -7.12
C LYS A 18 10.23 -6.20 -8.24
N PHE A 19 9.46 -5.69 -9.21
CA PHE A 19 9.04 -6.47 -10.37
C PHE A 19 10.20 -6.81 -11.30
N GLU A 20 11.11 -5.88 -11.56
CA GLU A 20 12.31 -6.14 -12.36
C GLU A 20 13.20 -7.21 -11.72
N ASN A 21 13.44 -7.11 -10.41
CA ASN A 21 14.20 -8.11 -9.66
C ASN A 21 13.53 -9.49 -9.69
N ALA A 22 12.21 -9.54 -9.51
CA ALA A 22 11.47 -10.80 -9.59
C ALA A 22 11.48 -11.40 -11.01
N ALA A 23 11.34 -10.57 -12.05
CA ALA A 23 11.38 -11.00 -13.44
C ALA A 23 12.78 -11.52 -13.85
N ALA A 24 13.84 -10.96 -13.27
CA ALA A 24 15.21 -11.44 -13.44
C ALA A 24 15.51 -12.75 -12.68
N GLY A 25 14.57 -13.26 -11.87
CA GLY A 25 14.76 -14.46 -11.05
C GLY A 25 15.67 -14.22 -9.84
N ASN A 26 15.90 -12.97 -9.45
CA ASN A 26 16.68 -12.63 -8.27
C ASN A 26 15.95 -13.07 -7.00
N LYS A 27 16.71 -13.36 -5.95
CA LYS A 27 16.13 -13.68 -4.64
C LYS A 27 15.34 -12.45 -4.15
N PRO A 28 14.10 -12.62 -3.66
CA PRO A 28 13.34 -11.49 -3.15
C PRO A 28 14.04 -10.83 -1.97
N GLU A 29 14.18 -9.52 -2.06
CA GLU A 29 14.81 -8.68 -1.04
C GLU A 29 13.76 -8.01 -0.19
N ALA A 30 13.94 -8.05 1.14
CA ALA A 30 13.09 -7.36 2.10
C ALA A 30 12.83 -5.89 1.70
N VAL A 31 11.62 -5.41 2.01
CA VAL A 31 11.19 -4.03 1.80
C VAL A 31 10.30 -3.66 2.96
N GLU A 32 10.54 -2.47 3.52
CA GLU A 32 9.80 -1.89 4.64
C GLU A 32 9.95 -0.37 4.51
N VAL A 33 8.94 0.30 3.97
CA VAL A 33 8.98 1.74 3.68
C VAL A 33 7.67 2.37 4.11
N THR A 34 7.75 3.40 4.95
CA THR A 34 6.62 4.22 5.37
C THR A 34 6.83 5.65 4.91
N PHE A 35 5.86 6.23 4.21
CA PHE A 35 5.93 7.60 3.70
C PHE A 35 4.55 8.25 3.66
N ALA A 36 4.54 9.57 3.56
CA ALA A 36 3.32 10.38 3.53
C ALA A 36 3.04 10.91 2.12
N ASP A 37 1.80 11.31 1.90
CA ASP A 37 1.35 12.05 0.73
C ASP A 37 0.43 13.23 1.17
N PHE A 38 -0.10 13.98 0.21
CA PHE A 38 -1.04 15.07 0.46
C PHE A 38 -2.28 14.61 1.26
N ASP A 39 -2.95 15.57 1.89
CA ASP A 39 -4.15 15.35 2.72
C ASP A 39 -3.95 14.42 3.93
N GLY A 40 -2.70 14.23 4.35
CA GLY A 40 -2.36 13.41 5.51
C GLY A 40 -2.52 11.91 5.28
N VAL A 41 -2.41 11.47 4.03
CA VAL A 41 -2.35 10.06 3.65
C VAL A 41 -1.01 9.49 4.12
N LEU A 42 -1.05 8.28 4.68
CA LEU A 42 0.15 7.51 5.02
C LEU A 42 0.15 6.19 4.25
N TYR A 43 1.25 5.93 3.55
CA TYR A 43 1.51 4.68 2.87
C TYR A 43 2.52 3.84 3.65
N HIS A 44 2.35 2.52 3.58
CA HIS A 44 3.30 1.56 4.11
C HIS A 44 3.44 0.39 3.15
N ILE A 45 4.64 0.24 2.58
CA ILE A 45 5.03 -0.85 1.68
C ILE A 45 5.90 -1.81 2.46
N PHE A 46 5.49 -3.07 2.52
CA PHE A 46 6.24 -4.09 3.23
C PHE A 46 6.18 -5.44 2.52
N LEU A 47 7.19 -6.27 2.76
CA LEU A 47 7.22 -7.64 2.28
C LEU A 47 6.59 -8.56 3.32
N ASP A 48 5.54 -9.25 2.91
CA ASP A 48 4.87 -10.24 3.74
C ASP A 48 5.33 -11.65 3.35
N ASN A 49 6.00 -12.29 4.30
CA ASN A 49 6.38 -13.70 4.21
C ASN A 49 5.27 -14.54 4.84
N ILE A 50 4.11 -14.62 4.18
CA ILE A 50 3.09 -15.57 4.59
C ILE A 50 3.62 -16.96 4.24
N SER A 51 4.04 -17.71 5.26
CA SER A 51 4.36 -19.13 5.19
C SER A 51 3.09 -19.91 4.85
N ASN A 52 2.82 -20.02 3.55
CA ASN A 52 1.77 -20.87 3.05
C ASN A 52 2.24 -22.33 3.15
N PRO A 53 1.46 -23.26 3.73
CA PRO A 53 1.84 -24.68 3.81
C PRO A 53 2.07 -25.36 2.44
N ASN A 54 1.75 -24.69 1.32
CA ASN A 54 2.00 -25.15 -0.05
C ASN A 54 3.18 -24.44 -0.75
N GLY A 55 4.03 -23.71 -0.01
CA GLY A 55 5.24 -23.05 -0.54
C GLY A 55 5.15 -21.51 -0.52
N ASP A 56 6.29 -20.90 -0.18
CA ASP A 56 6.48 -19.47 0.12
C ASP A 56 6.15 -18.57 -1.07
N LYS A 57 4.91 -18.09 -1.14
CA LYS A 57 4.56 -16.98 -2.03
C LYS A 57 4.95 -15.69 -1.33
N ILE A 58 6.14 -15.20 -1.66
CA ILE A 58 6.62 -13.89 -1.21
C ILE A 58 5.73 -12.81 -1.84
N LYS A 59 5.10 -11.96 -1.02
CA LYS A 59 4.18 -10.91 -1.48
C LYS A 59 4.65 -9.54 -1.07
N VAL A 60 4.68 -8.61 -2.02
CA VAL A 60 4.82 -7.18 -1.72
C VAL A 60 3.43 -6.63 -1.41
N MET A 61 3.26 -6.08 -0.21
CA MET A 61 2.03 -5.47 0.26
C MET A 61 2.17 -3.95 0.23
N VAL A 62 1.16 -3.27 -0.31
CA VAL A 62 1.03 -1.81 -0.26
C VAL A 62 -0.22 -1.50 0.54
N SER A 63 -0.06 -0.78 1.64
CA SER A 63 -1.14 -0.34 2.49
C SER A 63 -1.20 1.19 2.54
N PHE A 64 -2.40 1.72 2.77
CA PHE A 64 -2.62 3.15 2.92
C PHE A 64 -3.58 3.43 4.08
N SER A 65 -3.43 4.59 4.70
CA SER A 65 -4.31 5.09 5.75
C SER A 65 -4.77 6.50 5.42
N LEU A 66 -6.10 6.70 5.44
CA LEU A 66 -6.76 7.99 5.28
C LEU A 66 -7.71 8.20 6.47
N LYS A 67 -7.66 9.39 7.09
CA LYS A 67 -8.49 9.72 8.26
C LYS A 67 -9.99 9.67 7.96
N PHE A 68 -10.37 10.01 6.73
CA PHE A 68 -11.76 10.13 6.28
C PHE A 68 -12.20 8.96 5.36
N TYR A 69 -11.49 7.81 5.39
CA TYR A 69 -11.83 6.67 4.53
C TYR A 69 -13.29 6.18 4.73
N LYS A 70 -13.81 6.25 5.95
CA LYS A 70 -15.21 5.88 6.24
C LYS A 70 -16.23 6.72 5.47
N GLU A 71 -15.94 7.99 5.25
CA GLU A 71 -16.82 8.88 4.48
C GLU A 71 -16.78 8.47 3.00
N LEU A 72 -15.60 8.17 2.46
CA LEU A 72 -15.45 7.65 1.09
C LEU A 72 -16.17 6.29 0.93
N GLN A 73 -16.07 5.43 1.94
CA GLN A 73 -16.73 4.13 1.95
C GLN A 73 -18.25 4.28 1.87
N ALA A 74 -18.84 5.26 2.57
CA ALA A 74 -20.27 5.56 2.47
C ALA A 74 -20.72 5.99 1.06
N HIS A 75 -19.78 6.40 0.21
CA HIS A 75 -20.00 6.79 -1.19
C HIS A 75 -19.49 5.77 -2.21
N GLY A 76 -19.25 4.52 -1.78
CA GLY A 76 -18.95 3.41 -2.69
C GLY A 76 -17.47 3.23 -3.03
N ALA A 77 -16.56 3.67 -2.16
CA ALA A 77 -15.12 3.50 -2.37
C ALA A 77 -14.71 2.02 -2.46
N ASP A 78 -15.33 1.13 -1.68
CA ASP A 78 -14.98 -0.29 -1.66
C ASP A 78 -15.30 -0.98 -3.00
N GLU A 79 -16.45 -0.66 -3.61
CA GLU A 79 -16.84 -1.16 -4.92
C GLU A 79 -15.87 -0.69 -6.01
N LEU A 80 -15.46 0.58 -5.94
CA LEU A 80 -14.48 1.15 -6.86
C LEU A 80 -13.13 0.46 -6.72
N LEU A 81 -12.61 0.31 -5.51
CA LEU A 81 -11.34 -0.37 -5.24
C LEU A 81 -11.37 -1.82 -5.71
N LYS A 82 -12.47 -2.54 -5.44
CA LYS A 82 -12.63 -3.92 -5.90
C LYS A 82 -12.66 -4.01 -7.43
N ARG A 83 -13.29 -3.05 -8.11
CA ARG A 83 -13.33 -3.00 -9.58
C ARG A 83 -11.95 -2.72 -10.19
N VAL A 84 -11.15 -1.85 -9.57
CA VAL A 84 -9.84 -1.44 -10.10
C VAL A 84 -8.77 -2.49 -9.79
N TYR A 85 -8.68 -2.95 -8.55
CA TYR A 85 -7.59 -3.83 -8.10
C TYR A 85 -7.94 -5.32 -8.14
N GLY A 86 -9.22 -5.70 -8.19
CA GLY A 86 -9.65 -7.08 -8.36
C GLY A 86 -9.00 -8.04 -7.36
N SER A 87 -8.26 -9.03 -7.87
CA SER A 87 -7.55 -10.04 -7.08
C SER A 87 -6.32 -9.53 -6.34
N TYR A 88 -5.82 -8.34 -6.67
CA TYR A 88 -4.70 -7.70 -5.97
C TYR A 88 -5.15 -6.97 -4.71
N LEU A 89 -6.45 -6.72 -4.55
CA LEU A 89 -6.98 -6.13 -3.34
C LEU A 89 -6.90 -7.14 -2.19
N GLY A 90 -5.99 -6.89 -1.26
CA GLY A 90 -5.86 -7.66 -0.03
C GLY A 90 -6.97 -7.36 0.98
N LYS A 91 -6.82 -7.85 2.21
CA LYS A 91 -7.67 -7.41 3.32
C LYS A 91 -7.44 -5.91 3.50
N VAL A 92 -8.43 -5.09 3.17
CA VAL A 92 -8.42 -3.65 3.45
C VAL A 92 -8.35 -3.50 4.97
N THR A 93 -7.14 -3.30 5.48
CA THR A 93 -6.93 -2.97 6.88
C THR A 93 -7.02 -1.46 6.97
N VAL A 94 -8.20 -0.95 7.29
CA VAL A 94 -8.33 0.43 7.75
C VAL A 94 -7.63 0.49 9.11
N VAL A 95 -6.35 0.87 9.12
CA VAL A 95 -5.64 1.14 10.36
C VAL A 95 -6.25 2.41 10.92
N PHE A 96 -7.08 2.25 11.96
CA PHE A 96 -7.45 3.34 12.84
C PHE A 96 -6.17 3.80 13.52
N ASN A 97 -5.52 4.85 13.00
CA ASN A 97 -4.55 5.56 13.81
C ASN A 97 -5.33 6.15 14.97
N THR A 98 -5.26 5.47 16.12
CA THR A 98 -5.39 6.09 17.43
C THR A 98 -4.55 7.36 17.35
N VAL A 99 -5.27 8.48 17.40
CA VAL A 99 -4.80 9.83 17.66
C VAL A 99 -3.44 9.76 18.35
N PHE A 100 -2.38 10.27 17.70
CA PHE A 100 -1.23 10.77 18.44
C PHE A 100 -1.83 11.81 19.39
N LYS A 101 -2.13 11.39 20.62
CA LYS A 101 -2.33 12.30 21.72
C LYS A 101 -0.98 12.97 21.87
N ASP A 102 -0.94 14.19 21.40
CA ASP A 102 0.00 15.20 21.84
C ASP A 102 -0.18 15.34 23.37
N ASP A 103 0.48 14.45 24.11
CA ASP A 103 0.70 14.63 25.53
C ASP A 103 1.89 15.59 25.64
N ARG A 104 1.56 16.83 25.99
CA ARG A 104 2.50 17.86 26.44
C ARG A 104 3.43 17.35 27.53
#